data_AF-B6QIP9-F1
#
_entry.id   AF-B6QIP9-F1
#
_cell.length_a   1.000
_cell.length_b   1.000
_cell.length_c   1.000
_cell.angle_alpha   90.00
_cell.angle_beta   90.00
_cell.angle_gamma   90.00
#
_symmetry.space_group_name_H-M   'P 1'
#
loop_
_entity.id
_entity.type
_entity.pdbx_description
1 polymer ?
#
loop_
_entity_poly.entity_id
_entity_poly.type
_entity_poly.pdbx_seq_one_letter_code
_entity_poly.pdbx_strand_id
1 'polypeptide(L)'
;MGTRNLICIWYKGRFMVAQYCQWDGYLEGQGATILQFLLVPGNIERLKKGVGHITPVNDETVQEILSKHRFSTFKNNKKVCECGAAVPFSVQETCFPPTLNRDTGAKIFDIIAAARLDDYIPIRLQLDFATDGLFCEYCYCVDLDAEVFEVFGGATRIPNTKDDEKVEPIGKNRFVEVCKAEKEKDVPLLGKSMPLLLKSWPLAQLPKDLDDMLSQVAADNVGESEYEDGGNNREDDLDKDEKGTLNDEDDKKAGDKDKTVTDGDDKQPDDANKNAVVPDEVKEKAEYEKNIERIAEDLLIESAQQEIRMEKERAAMQATANAGNKERTFTPSIRETK
;
A
#
# COMPACT_ATOMS: atom_id res chain seq x y z
N MET A 1 -13.75 9.64 -4.66
CA MET A 1 -12.43 9.99 -4.10
C MET A 1 -12.01 8.84 -3.20
N GLY A 2 -10.71 8.63 -2.97
CA GLY A 2 -10.21 7.54 -2.14
C GLY A 2 -9.03 8.01 -1.30
N THR A 3 -8.86 7.38 -0.13
CA THR A 3 -7.87 7.74 0.88
C THR A 3 -6.47 7.35 0.41
N ARG A 4 -5.66 8.33 0.08
CA ARG A 4 -4.37 8.09 -0.58
C ARG A 4 -3.27 7.90 0.45
N ASN A 5 -2.35 7.00 0.13
CA ASN A 5 -1.35 6.55 1.08
C ASN A 5 -0.06 6.11 0.37
N LEU A 6 1.00 5.91 1.17
CA LEU A 6 2.27 5.37 0.71
C LEU A 6 2.57 4.04 1.43
N ILE A 7 2.84 2.99 0.66
CA ILE A 7 3.22 1.67 1.15
C ILE A 7 4.73 1.51 1.04
N CYS A 8 5.42 1.33 2.17
CA CYS A 8 6.89 1.32 2.23
C CYS A 8 7.46 0.03 2.82
N ILE A 9 8.63 -0.35 2.30
CA ILE A 9 9.52 -1.35 2.88
C ILE A 9 10.90 -0.74 3.01
N TRP A 10 11.44 -0.73 4.22
CA TRP A 10 12.81 -0.30 4.51
C TRP A 10 13.70 -1.53 4.77
N TYR A 11 14.84 -1.61 4.09
CA TYR A 11 15.81 -2.68 4.28
C TYR A 11 17.20 -2.30 3.76
N LYS A 12 18.25 -2.74 4.45
CA LYS A 12 19.66 -2.42 4.18
C LYS A 12 19.92 -0.90 4.14
N GLY A 13 19.34 -0.16 5.09
CA GLY A 13 19.55 1.27 5.28
C GLY A 13 18.93 2.14 4.19
N ARG A 14 17.90 1.67 3.48
CA ARG A 14 17.18 2.46 2.47
C ARG A 14 15.75 1.95 2.23
N PHE A 15 14.93 2.79 1.60
CA PHE A 15 13.67 2.35 1.01
C PHE A 15 13.92 1.40 -0.17
N MET A 16 13.34 0.20 -0.06
CA MET A 16 13.26 -0.80 -1.14
C MET A 16 11.91 -0.71 -1.87
N VAL A 17 10.84 -0.30 -1.16
CA VAL A 17 9.53 0.02 -1.71
C VAL A 17 9.04 1.34 -1.13
N ALA A 18 8.39 2.14 -1.98
CA ALA A 18 7.66 3.35 -1.62
C ALA A 18 6.56 3.55 -2.69
N GLN A 19 5.50 2.72 -2.63
CA GLN A 19 4.46 2.65 -3.65
C GLN A 19 3.27 3.54 -3.26
N TYR A 20 2.93 4.48 -4.13
CA TYR A 20 1.71 5.27 -4.01
C TYR A 20 0.48 4.37 -4.18
N CYS A 21 -0.50 4.52 -3.29
CA CYS A 21 -1.81 3.89 -3.42
C CYS A 21 -2.94 4.92 -3.35
N GLN A 22 -3.98 4.70 -4.15
CA GLN A 22 -5.12 5.62 -4.32
C GLN A 22 -6.31 5.31 -3.39
N TRP A 23 -6.36 4.12 -2.80
CA TRP A 23 -7.58 3.61 -2.15
C TRP A 23 -7.30 3.10 -0.73
N ASP A 24 -8.31 3.25 0.11
CA ASP A 24 -8.48 2.60 1.41
C ASP A 24 -7.28 2.75 2.37
N GLY A 25 -6.60 3.90 2.30
CA GLY A 25 -5.40 4.20 3.09
C GLY A 25 -5.56 4.22 4.61
N TYR A 26 -6.77 4.12 5.15
CA TYR A 26 -7.02 4.01 6.59
C TYR A 26 -6.45 2.71 7.19
N LEU A 27 -6.39 2.68 8.52
CA LEU A 27 -5.94 1.54 9.31
C LEU A 27 -6.75 0.27 8.99
N GLU A 28 -8.04 0.42 8.71
CA GLU A 28 -8.99 -0.65 8.40
C GLU A 28 -8.82 -1.23 6.99
N GLY A 29 -8.13 -0.51 6.09
CA GLY A 29 -7.90 -0.93 4.71
C GLY A 29 -6.47 -1.41 4.48
N GLN A 30 -5.59 -0.51 4.00
CA GLN A 30 -4.18 -0.86 3.74
C GLN A 30 -3.46 -1.28 5.03
N GLY A 31 -3.71 -0.61 6.16
CA GLY A 31 -3.10 -0.98 7.45
C GLY A 31 -3.44 -2.41 7.87
N ALA A 32 -4.71 -2.78 7.80
CA ALA A 32 -5.22 -4.11 8.13
C ALA A 32 -4.65 -5.17 7.17
N THR A 33 -4.55 -4.85 5.88
CA THR A 33 -3.96 -5.74 4.87
C THR A 33 -2.48 -6.02 5.18
N ILE A 34 -1.71 -5.00 5.56
CA ILE A 34 -0.31 -5.18 6.00
C ILE A 34 -0.26 -6.01 7.29
N LEU A 35 -1.07 -5.68 8.30
CA LEU A 35 -1.09 -6.42 9.57
C LEU A 35 -1.40 -7.91 9.35
N GLN A 36 -2.42 -8.24 8.54
CA GLN A 36 -2.76 -9.61 8.16
C GLN A 36 -1.58 -10.32 7.48
N PHE A 37 -0.87 -9.64 6.56
CA PHE A 37 0.33 -10.18 5.94
C PHE A 37 1.44 -10.47 6.99
N LEU A 38 1.70 -9.53 7.91
CA LEU A 38 2.77 -9.65 8.91
C LEU A 38 2.49 -10.73 9.97
N LEU A 39 1.22 -10.97 10.30
CA LEU A 39 0.80 -11.98 11.27
C LEU A 39 0.96 -13.43 10.77
N VAL A 40 1.13 -13.66 9.46
CA VAL A 40 1.33 -15.01 8.89
C VAL A 40 2.77 -15.48 9.14
N PRO A 41 3.00 -16.60 9.85
CA PRO A 41 4.35 -17.12 10.08
C PRO A 41 5.09 -17.40 8.76
N GLY A 42 6.36 -17.01 8.68
CA GLY A 42 7.19 -17.17 7.49
C GLY A 42 7.07 -16.03 6.47
N ASN A 43 6.12 -15.09 6.60
CA ASN A 43 6.00 -13.99 5.65
C ASN A 43 7.16 -12.99 5.73
N ILE A 44 7.71 -12.73 6.91
CA ILE A 44 8.87 -11.84 7.07
C ILE A 44 10.11 -12.44 6.38
N GLU A 45 10.34 -13.74 6.52
CA GLU A 45 11.44 -14.46 5.88
C GLU A 45 11.27 -14.55 4.36
N ARG A 46 10.03 -14.78 3.89
CA ARG A 46 9.69 -14.73 2.46
C ARG A 46 9.92 -13.33 1.90
N LEU A 47 9.46 -12.28 2.59
CA LEU A 47 9.64 -10.89 2.19
C LEU A 47 11.13 -10.49 2.14
N LYS A 48 11.91 -10.82 3.17
CA LYS A 48 13.37 -10.55 3.20
C LYS A 48 14.12 -11.21 2.04
N LYS A 49 13.71 -12.41 1.60
CA LYS A 49 14.22 -13.06 0.38
C LYS A 49 13.75 -12.33 -0.88
N GLY A 50 12.44 -12.10 -0.98
CA GLY A 50 11.79 -11.46 -2.11
C GLY A 50 12.29 -10.06 -2.45
N VAL A 51 12.63 -9.27 -1.43
CA VAL A 51 13.25 -7.94 -1.57
C VAL A 51 14.59 -8.00 -2.33
N GLY A 52 15.25 -9.16 -2.39
CA GLY A 52 16.43 -9.40 -3.25
C GLY A 52 16.15 -9.37 -4.76
N HIS A 53 14.90 -9.53 -5.18
CA HIS A 53 14.45 -9.53 -6.58
C HIS A 53 13.90 -8.16 -7.04
N ILE A 54 13.84 -7.19 -6.13
CA ILE A 54 13.40 -5.82 -6.45
C ILE A 54 14.46 -5.10 -7.28
N THR A 55 14.05 -4.63 -8.45
CA THR A 55 14.82 -3.68 -9.26
C THR A 55 14.16 -2.30 -9.19
N PRO A 56 14.81 -1.30 -8.58
CA PRO A 56 14.36 0.09 -8.66
C PRO A 56 14.38 0.59 -10.10
N VAL A 57 13.30 1.24 -10.54
CA VAL A 57 13.15 1.78 -11.91
C VAL A 57 12.79 3.27 -11.90
N ASN A 58 13.25 3.99 -12.92
CA ASN A 58 12.90 5.40 -13.20
C ASN A 58 11.65 5.48 -14.09
N ASP A 59 11.17 6.71 -14.31
CA ASP A 59 9.98 6.94 -15.13
C ASP A 59 10.15 6.51 -16.58
N GLU A 60 11.33 6.65 -17.17
CA GLU A 60 11.62 6.19 -18.54
C GLU A 60 11.45 4.67 -18.67
N THR A 61 12.03 3.89 -17.74
CA THR A 61 11.86 2.43 -17.71
C THR A 61 10.41 2.03 -17.40
N VAL A 62 9.71 2.78 -16.54
CA VAL A 62 8.26 2.56 -16.31
C VAL A 62 7.46 2.78 -17.59
N GLN A 63 7.71 3.86 -18.36
CA GLN A 63 7.03 4.07 -19.64
C GLN A 63 7.39 2.98 -20.67
N GLU A 64 8.64 2.51 -20.70
CA GLU A 64 9.03 1.40 -21.57
C GLU A 64 8.27 0.11 -21.23
N ILE A 65 8.22 -0.27 -19.95
CA ILE A 65 7.45 -1.43 -19.47
C ILE A 65 5.97 -1.26 -19.84
N LEU A 66 5.37 -0.11 -19.52
CA LEU A 66 3.97 0.15 -19.84
C LEU A 66 3.69 0.15 -21.34
N SER A 67 4.64 0.56 -22.19
CA SER A 67 4.47 0.53 -23.65
C SER A 67 4.34 -0.90 -24.20
N LYS A 68 5.00 -1.88 -23.57
CA LYS A 68 4.91 -3.31 -23.88
C LYS A 68 3.65 -3.94 -23.27
N HIS A 69 3.19 -3.44 -22.12
CA HIS A 69 1.93 -3.84 -21.51
C HIS A 69 0.70 -3.19 -22.19
N ARG A 70 0.49 -3.53 -23.46
CA ARG A 70 -0.71 -3.20 -24.24
C ARG A 70 -1.46 -4.47 -24.61
N PHE A 71 -2.78 -4.37 -24.76
CA PHE A 71 -3.58 -5.49 -25.28
C PHE A 71 -3.42 -5.55 -26.80
N SER A 72 -2.57 -6.47 -27.28
CA SER A 72 -2.18 -6.55 -28.68
C SER A 72 -3.05 -7.49 -29.51
N THR A 73 -3.70 -8.48 -28.87
CA THR A 73 -4.28 -9.62 -29.59
C THR A 73 -5.71 -9.95 -29.14
N PHE A 74 -6.58 -10.14 -30.12
CA PHE A 74 -7.97 -10.57 -29.94
C PHE A 74 -8.03 -12.11 -29.93
N LYS A 75 -8.51 -12.71 -28.85
CA LYS A 75 -8.74 -14.17 -28.78
C LYS A 75 -9.98 -14.47 -27.94
N ASN A 76 -10.89 -15.29 -28.47
CA ASN A 76 -12.11 -15.74 -27.78
C ASN A 76 -12.90 -14.61 -27.07
N ASN A 77 -13.13 -13.50 -27.77
CA ASN A 77 -13.85 -12.31 -27.26
C ASN A 77 -13.23 -11.62 -26.03
N LYS A 78 -11.92 -11.82 -25.79
CA LYS A 78 -11.14 -11.17 -24.74
C LYS A 78 -9.97 -10.36 -25.34
N LYS A 79 -9.59 -9.30 -24.63
CA LYS A 79 -8.35 -8.53 -24.87
C LYS A 79 -7.21 -9.28 -24.18
N VAL A 80 -6.13 -9.64 -24.89
CA VAL A 80 -4.96 -10.33 -24.31
C VAL A 80 -3.71 -9.46 -24.42
N CYS A 81 -2.99 -9.31 -23.31
CA CYS A 81 -1.74 -8.56 -23.20
C CYS A 81 -0.54 -9.50 -23.40
N GLU A 82 0.59 -8.96 -23.81
CA GLU A 82 1.85 -9.70 -24.01
C GLU A 82 2.34 -10.42 -22.74
N CYS A 83 2.03 -9.87 -21.54
CA CYS A 83 2.27 -10.53 -20.26
C CYS A 83 1.29 -11.68 -19.90
N GLY A 84 0.37 -12.05 -20.80
CA GLY A 84 -0.61 -13.12 -20.61
C GLY A 84 -1.93 -12.70 -19.94
N ALA A 85 -2.02 -11.49 -19.38
CA ALA A 85 -3.26 -10.98 -18.78
C ALA A 85 -4.39 -10.90 -19.83
N ALA A 86 -5.57 -11.43 -19.50
CA ALA A 86 -6.73 -11.50 -20.40
C ALA A 86 -8.00 -10.94 -19.75
N VAL A 87 -8.54 -9.84 -20.29
CA VAL A 87 -9.69 -9.13 -19.70
C VAL A 87 -10.92 -9.12 -20.62
N PRO A 88 -12.14 -8.99 -20.07
CA PRO A 88 -13.36 -8.73 -20.84
C PRO A 88 -13.26 -7.43 -21.65
N PHE A 89 -14.03 -7.34 -22.74
CA PHE A 89 -13.98 -6.20 -23.66
C PHE A 89 -14.32 -4.85 -23.00
N SER A 90 -15.20 -4.86 -21.99
CA SER A 90 -15.64 -3.69 -21.21
C SER A 90 -14.58 -3.09 -20.28
N VAL A 91 -13.47 -3.79 -20.03
CA VAL A 91 -12.39 -3.32 -19.14
C VAL A 91 -11.43 -2.41 -19.93
N GLN A 92 -10.82 -1.45 -19.22
CA GLN A 92 -9.90 -0.44 -19.78
C GLN A 92 -8.73 -1.05 -20.58
N GLU A 93 -8.18 -0.25 -21.49
CA GLU A 93 -7.32 -0.67 -22.60
C GLU A 93 -5.84 -0.87 -22.23
N THR A 94 -5.50 -0.80 -20.94
CA THR A 94 -4.13 -0.87 -20.45
C THR A 94 -3.99 -1.94 -19.39
N CYS A 95 -3.05 -2.86 -19.60
CA CYS A 95 -2.59 -3.75 -18.56
C CYS A 95 -1.53 -2.98 -17.74
N PHE A 96 -1.71 -2.88 -16.43
CA PHE A 96 -0.69 -2.34 -15.54
C PHE A 96 -0.04 -3.51 -14.77
N PRO A 97 1.30 -3.66 -14.80
CA PRO A 97 2.00 -4.59 -13.91
C PRO A 97 1.62 -4.28 -12.46
N PRO A 98 1.25 -5.28 -11.62
CA PRO A 98 0.87 -5.03 -10.24
C PRO A 98 1.92 -4.27 -9.43
N THR A 99 3.20 -4.51 -9.67
CA THR A 99 4.32 -3.83 -8.99
C THR A 99 4.43 -2.33 -9.31
N LEU A 100 3.75 -1.87 -10.36
CA LEU A 100 3.70 -0.48 -10.81
C LEU A 100 2.27 0.10 -10.81
N ASN A 101 1.28 -0.66 -10.34
CA ASN A 101 -0.11 -0.22 -10.28
C ASN A 101 -0.41 0.42 -8.92
N ARG A 102 -0.95 1.64 -8.90
CA ARG A 102 -1.40 2.32 -7.67
C ARG A 102 -2.51 1.55 -6.95
N ASP A 103 -3.28 0.74 -7.68
CA ASP A 103 -4.44 0.01 -7.16
C ASP A 103 -4.02 -1.32 -6.47
N THR A 104 -2.72 -1.65 -6.46
CA THR A 104 -2.19 -2.85 -5.77
C THR A 104 -2.05 -2.67 -4.26
N GLY A 105 -1.67 -1.47 -3.80
CA GLY A 105 -1.53 -1.16 -2.36
C GLY A 105 -0.68 -2.17 -1.60
N ALA A 106 -1.14 -2.55 -0.40
CA ALA A 106 -0.48 -3.50 0.48
C ALA A 106 -0.29 -4.92 -0.11
N LYS A 107 -1.00 -5.30 -1.19
CA LYS A 107 -0.78 -6.60 -1.87
C LYS A 107 0.60 -6.68 -2.55
N ILE A 108 1.37 -5.59 -2.58
CA ILE A 108 2.78 -5.62 -2.96
C ILE A 108 3.63 -6.50 -2.04
N PHE A 109 3.25 -6.62 -0.76
CA PHE A 109 3.93 -7.52 0.18
C PHE A 109 3.81 -8.99 -0.26
N ASP A 110 2.61 -9.43 -0.68
CA ASP A 110 2.39 -10.78 -1.21
C ASP A 110 3.21 -11.03 -2.50
N ILE A 111 3.20 -10.07 -3.43
CA ILE A 111 3.94 -10.16 -4.70
C ILE A 111 5.44 -10.33 -4.45
N ILE A 112 6.00 -9.54 -3.53
CA ILE A 112 7.42 -9.65 -3.18
C ILE A 112 7.71 -10.95 -2.43
N ALA A 113 6.87 -11.34 -1.47
CA ALA A 113 7.06 -12.58 -0.71
C ALA A 113 6.91 -13.86 -1.56
N ALA A 114 6.18 -13.80 -2.68
CA ALA A 114 6.02 -14.89 -3.64
C ALA A 114 7.16 -14.98 -4.68
N ALA A 115 8.14 -14.07 -4.66
CA ALA A 115 9.20 -13.99 -5.66
C ALA A 115 10.05 -15.27 -5.78
N ARG A 116 10.31 -15.68 -7.02
CA ARG A 116 11.14 -16.81 -7.41
C ARG A 116 12.52 -16.33 -7.90
N LEU A 117 13.45 -17.27 -8.04
CA LEU A 117 14.88 -16.98 -8.26
C LEU A 117 15.16 -16.05 -9.46
N ASP A 118 14.40 -16.23 -10.54
CA ASP A 118 14.56 -15.50 -11.81
C ASP A 118 13.53 -14.37 -11.99
N ASP A 119 12.76 -14.04 -10.95
CA ASP A 119 11.72 -13.00 -11.04
C ASP A 119 12.32 -11.59 -11.09
N TYR A 120 11.70 -10.76 -11.93
CA TYR A 120 12.01 -9.33 -12.07
C TYR A 120 10.87 -8.50 -11.48
N ILE A 121 11.12 -7.82 -10.36
CA ILE A 121 10.12 -6.99 -9.66
C ILE A 121 10.48 -5.51 -9.84
N PRO A 122 9.96 -4.81 -10.87
CA PRO A 122 10.21 -3.40 -11.08
C PRO A 122 9.40 -2.56 -10.08
N ILE A 123 10.09 -1.74 -9.29
CA ILE A 123 9.48 -0.81 -8.31
C ILE A 123 9.93 0.61 -8.61
N ARG A 124 8.98 1.52 -8.82
CA ARG A 124 9.24 2.97 -8.83
C ARG A 124 9.04 3.51 -7.42
N LEU A 125 10.08 4.10 -6.84
CA LEU A 125 9.99 4.76 -5.53
C LEU A 125 9.31 6.13 -5.69
N GLN A 126 8.18 6.33 -5.02
CA GLN A 126 7.38 7.56 -5.06
C GLN A 126 7.44 8.32 -3.72
N LEU A 127 8.64 8.39 -3.13
CA LEU A 127 8.88 8.95 -1.81
C LEU A 127 8.43 10.42 -1.67
N ASP A 128 8.56 11.22 -2.73
CA ASP A 128 8.18 12.64 -2.73
C ASP A 128 6.70 12.85 -2.35
N PHE A 129 5.83 11.85 -2.58
CA PHE A 129 4.42 11.89 -2.17
C PHE A 129 4.23 12.00 -0.66
N ALA A 130 5.15 11.48 0.16
CA ALA A 130 5.11 11.67 1.61
C ALA A 130 5.16 13.17 2.01
N THR A 131 5.68 14.04 1.14
CA THR A 131 5.76 15.48 1.41
C THR A 131 4.47 16.25 1.07
N ASP A 132 3.51 15.59 0.41
CA ASP A 132 2.22 16.17 0.00
C ASP A 132 1.17 15.94 1.10
N GLY A 133 1.26 16.66 2.22
CA GLY A 133 0.38 16.46 3.38
C GLY A 133 -1.07 16.91 3.18
N LEU A 134 -1.44 17.41 1.98
CA LEU A 134 -2.84 17.61 1.61
C LEU A 134 -3.48 16.32 1.08
N PHE A 135 -2.68 15.46 0.45
CA PHE A 135 -3.16 14.24 -0.19
C PHE A 135 -2.58 12.96 0.40
N CYS A 136 -1.41 12.98 1.03
CA CYS A 136 -0.82 11.83 1.70
C CYS A 136 -1.37 11.73 3.13
N GLU A 137 -2.48 11.00 3.27
CA GLU A 137 -3.22 10.90 4.53
C GLU A 137 -2.56 9.90 5.49
N TYR A 138 -1.94 8.84 4.94
CA TYR A 138 -1.25 7.78 5.67
C TYR A 138 0.04 7.33 4.96
N CYS A 139 1.05 6.93 5.74
CA CYS A 139 2.17 6.12 5.26
C CYS A 139 2.34 4.88 6.14
N TYR A 140 2.63 3.75 5.53
CA TYR A 140 2.91 2.49 6.22
C TYR A 140 4.33 2.08 5.92
N CYS A 141 5.12 1.72 6.93
CA CYS A 141 6.48 1.25 6.73
C CYS A 141 6.75 -0.05 7.50
N VAL A 142 7.18 -1.08 6.79
CA VAL A 142 7.76 -2.28 7.39
C VAL A 142 9.28 -2.17 7.29
N ASP A 143 9.94 -2.02 8.43
CA ASP A 143 11.40 -1.99 8.53
C ASP A 143 11.93 -3.38 8.87
N LEU A 144 12.70 -3.92 7.93
CA LEU A 144 13.31 -5.25 8.01
C LEU A 144 14.73 -5.22 8.61
N ASP A 145 15.30 -4.04 8.86
CA ASP A 145 16.56 -3.84 9.58
C ASP A 145 16.32 -3.70 11.09
N ALA A 146 15.36 -2.86 11.49
CA ALA A 146 14.97 -2.67 12.90
C ALA A 146 13.87 -3.64 13.37
N GLU A 147 13.30 -4.42 12.45
CA GLU A 147 12.20 -5.36 12.69
C GLU A 147 10.99 -4.72 13.37
N VAL A 148 10.49 -3.63 12.78
CA VAL A 148 9.28 -2.91 13.22
C VAL A 148 8.27 -2.71 12.08
N PHE A 149 6.99 -2.64 12.45
CA PHE A 149 5.92 -2.11 11.62
C PHE A 149 5.52 -0.74 12.18
N GLU A 150 5.49 0.27 11.30
CA GLU A 150 5.19 1.65 11.65
C GLU A 150 4.02 2.19 10.83
N VAL A 151 3.13 2.89 11.52
CA VAL A 151 2.03 3.64 10.92
C VAL A 151 2.28 5.12 11.14
N PHE A 152 2.20 5.86 10.03
CA PHE A 152 2.20 7.30 10.02
C PHE A 152 0.87 7.80 9.45
N GLY A 153 0.39 8.93 9.94
CA GLY A 153 -0.82 9.58 9.44
C GLY A 153 -0.84 11.07 9.76
N GLY A 154 -1.76 11.80 9.14
CA GLY A 154 -1.80 13.26 9.24
C GLY A 154 -0.53 13.93 8.70
N ALA A 155 -0.34 15.21 9.01
CA ALA A 155 0.72 16.00 8.42
C ALA A 155 1.30 17.07 9.37
N THR A 156 2.52 16.87 9.87
CA THR A 156 3.27 17.88 10.64
C THR A 156 4.08 18.77 9.70
N ARG A 157 3.97 20.11 9.81
CA ARG A 157 4.83 21.04 9.08
C ARG A 157 6.26 21.02 9.61
N ILE A 158 7.24 20.95 8.71
CA ILE A 158 8.66 21.10 9.07
C ILE A 158 8.88 22.57 9.52
N PRO A 159 9.49 22.82 10.70
CA PRO A 159 9.76 24.17 11.17
C PRO A 159 10.68 24.95 10.23
N ASN A 160 10.36 26.23 10.00
CA ASN A 160 11.15 27.14 9.17
C ASN A 160 12.43 27.63 9.89
N THR A 161 13.29 26.73 10.35
CA THR A 161 14.52 27.05 11.09
C THR A 161 15.78 26.64 10.33
N LYS A 162 16.83 27.48 10.41
CA LYS A 162 18.18 27.14 9.91
C LYS A 162 19.00 26.32 10.93
N ASP A 163 18.49 26.11 12.14
CA ASP A 163 19.12 25.30 13.18
C ASP A 163 18.96 23.82 12.84
N ASP A 164 20.05 23.15 12.43
CA ASP A 164 20.03 21.70 12.22
C ASP A 164 19.76 20.93 13.54
N GLU A 165 20.04 21.49 14.73
CA GLU A 165 19.64 20.92 16.04
C GLU A 165 18.12 20.74 16.20
N LYS A 166 17.30 21.62 15.61
CA LYS A 166 15.83 21.45 15.61
C LYS A 166 15.36 20.45 14.56
N VAL A 167 16.26 19.96 13.72
CA VAL A 167 16.07 18.87 12.76
C VAL A 167 16.55 17.53 13.34
N GLU A 168 17.20 17.48 14.50
CA GLU A 168 17.58 16.20 15.14
C GLU A 168 16.42 15.41 15.77
N PRO A 169 15.36 16.02 16.36
CA PRO A 169 14.11 15.28 16.66
C PRO A 169 13.49 14.68 15.39
N ILE A 170 13.78 15.32 14.25
CA ILE A 170 13.34 14.98 12.91
C ILE A 170 14.26 13.87 12.32
N GLY A 171 14.92 13.07 13.17
CA GLY A 171 15.48 11.75 12.86
C GLY A 171 14.53 10.57 13.14
N LYS A 172 13.40 10.79 13.82
CA LYS A 172 12.38 9.74 14.07
C LYS A 172 11.42 9.49 12.90
N ASN A 173 11.35 10.42 11.94
CA ASN A 173 10.45 10.32 10.80
C ASN A 173 11.25 9.85 9.57
N ARG A 174 10.97 8.63 9.07
CA ARG A 174 11.73 8.01 7.96
C ARG A 174 11.79 8.82 6.67
N PHE A 175 10.82 9.72 6.48
CA PHE A 175 10.67 10.52 5.26
C PHE A 175 11.54 11.79 5.25
N VAL A 176 12.32 12.05 6.30
CA VAL A 176 13.08 13.30 6.41
C VAL A 176 14.27 13.35 5.47
N GLU A 177 14.88 12.19 5.20
CA GLU A 177 15.95 12.09 4.20
C GLU A 177 15.44 12.41 2.78
N VAL A 178 14.16 12.15 2.50
CA VAL A 178 13.49 12.53 1.25
C VAL A 178 13.52 14.06 1.08
N CYS A 179 13.24 14.82 2.15
CA CYS A 179 13.42 16.26 2.14
C CYS A 179 14.91 16.68 2.10
N LYS A 180 15.83 16.00 2.80
CA LYS A 180 17.26 16.33 2.70
C LYS A 180 17.77 16.22 1.25
N ALA A 181 17.31 15.22 0.49
CA ALA A 181 17.62 15.05 -0.94
C ALA A 181 17.02 16.14 -1.86
N GLU A 182 16.00 16.88 -1.42
CA GLU A 182 15.51 18.09 -2.10
C GLU A 182 16.34 19.33 -1.73
N LYS A 183 16.80 19.44 -0.48
CA LYS A 183 17.73 20.50 -0.03
C LYS A 183 19.04 20.46 -0.84
N GLU A 184 19.51 19.28 -1.22
CA GLU A 184 20.66 19.09 -2.13
C GLU A 184 20.41 19.54 -3.57
N LYS A 185 19.13 19.66 -3.99
CA LYS A 185 18.70 20.21 -5.29
C LYS A 185 18.41 21.71 -5.22
N ASP A 186 18.78 22.38 -4.13
CA ASP A 186 18.49 23.78 -3.80
C ASP A 186 16.98 24.12 -3.78
N VAL A 187 16.13 23.10 -3.57
CA VAL A 187 14.68 23.26 -3.43
C VAL A 187 14.37 23.62 -1.96
N PRO A 188 13.69 24.75 -1.68
CA PRO A 188 13.37 25.14 -0.31
C PRO A 188 12.41 24.14 0.34
N LEU A 189 12.83 23.57 1.47
CA LEU A 189 11.97 22.76 2.36
C LEU A 189 10.91 23.58 3.13
N LEU A 190 10.88 24.89 2.88
CA LEU A 190 10.08 25.86 3.59
C LEU A 190 8.59 25.57 3.41
N GLY A 191 7.91 25.23 4.51
CA GLY A 191 6.47 24.94 4.51
C GLY A 191 6.04 23.56 4.00
N LYS A 192 6.98 22.64 3.72
CA LYS A 192 6.65 21.23 3.48
C LYS A 192 6.13 20.55 4.75
N SER A 193 5.31 19.52 4.56
CA SER A 193 4.72 18.69 5.60
C SER A 193 5.25 17.27 5.56
N MET A 194 5.17 16.56 6.68
CA MET A 194 5.61 15.17 6.83
C MET A 194 4.56 14.33 7.54
N PRO A 195 4.44 13.03 7.23
CA PRO A 195 3.58 12.10 7.97
C PRO A 195 4.05 12.02 9.42
N LEU A 196 3.14 12.14 10.38
CA LEU A 196 3.43 11.98 11.80
C LEU A 196 3.44 10.49 12.16
N LEU A 197 4.45 10.01 12.89
CA LEU A 197 4.47 8.64 13.40
C LEU A 197 3.38 8.49 14.47
N LEU A 198 2.33 7.73 14.17
CA LEU A 198 1.23 7.46 15.10
C LEU A 198 1.56 6.29 16.02
N LYS A 199 2.23 5.26 15.50
CA LYS A 199 2.58 4.05 16.27
C LYS A 199 3.71 3.26 15.61
N SER A 200 4.51 2.58 16.42
CA SER A 200 5.52 1.61 16.00
C SER A 200 5.41 0.35 16.86
N TRP A 201 5.41 -0.82 16.22
CA TRP A 201 5.40 -2.13 16.88
C TRP A 201 6.61 -2.95 16.43
N PRO A 202 7.36 -3.58 17.35
CA PRO A 202 8.25 -4.68 16.99
C PRO A 202 7.46 -5.78 16.24
N LEU A 203 8.02 -6.36 15.19
CA LEU A 203 7.38 -7.44 14.43
C LEU A 203 7.10 -8.69 15.29
N ALA A 204 7.81 -8.85 16.41
CA ALA A 204 7.56 -9.87 17.43
C ALA A 204 6.41 -9.53 18.41
N GLN A 205 5.85 -8.32 18.34
CA GLN A 205 4.85 -7.76 19.26
C GLN A 205 3.78 -6.96 18.47
N LEU A 206 3.35 -7.51 17.34
CA LEU A 206 2.28 -6.94 16.52
C LEU A 206 0.92 -6.99 17.26
N PRO A 207 -0.01 -6.07 16.94
CA PRO A 207 -1.41 -6.22 17.33
C PRO A 207 -1.98 -7.56 16.87
N LYS A 208 -2.82 -8.19 17.69
CA LYS A 208 -3.38 -9.52 17.40
C LYS A 208 -4.41 -9.51 16.25
N ASP A 209 -5.07 -8.38 16.06
CA ASP A 209 -6.14 -8.13 15.08
C ASP A 209 -6.30 -6.61 14.82
N LEU A 210 -7.23 -6.26 13.94
CA LEU A 210 -7.52 -4.86 13.59
C LEU A 210 -8.04 -4.06 14.78
N ASP A 211 -8.94 -4.62 15.60
CA ASP A 211 -9.52 -3.92 16.75
C ASP A 211 -8.44 -3.55 17.79
N ASP A 212 -7.48 -4.46 18.02
CA ASP A 212 -6.30 -4.23 18.85
C ASP A 212 -5.39 -3.15 18.24
N MET A 213 -5.16 -3.17 16.92
CA MET A 213 -4.38 -2.14 16.24
C MET A 213 -5.01 -0.75 16.38
N LEU A 214 -6.32 -0.63 16.10
CA LEU A 214 -7.08 0.62 16.25
C LEU A 214 -7.03 1.12 17.70
N SER A 215 -7.25 0.23 18.67
CA SER A 215 -7.22 0.56 20.10
C SER A 215 -5.85 1.07 20.55
N GLN A 216 -4.77 0.42 20.10
CA GLN A 216 -3.40 0.82 20.46
C GLN A 216 -2.93 2.10 19.75
N VAL A 217 -3.38 2.38 18.54
CA VAL A 217 -3.10 3.67 17.87
C VAL A 217 -3.89 4.78 18.57
N ALA A 218 -5.19 4.59 18.84
CA ALA A 218 -6.01 5.58 19.53
C ALA A 218 -5.47 5.91 20.93
N ALA A 219 -5.03 4.90 21.69
CA ALA A 219 -4.49 5.09 23.04
C ALA A 219 -3.19 5.91 23.10
N ASP A 220 -2.32 5.83 22.08
CA ASP A 220 -1.08 6.60 22.00
C ASP A 220 -1.28 8.04 21.52
N ASN A 221 -2.41 8.33 20.85
CA ASN A 221 -2.68 9.62 20.19
C ASN A 221 -3.90 10.36 20.80
N VAL A 222 -4.26 10.04 22.06
CA VAL A 222 -5.34 10.72 22.79
C VAL A 222 -5.01 12.21 22.97
N GLY A 223 -5.73 13.07 22.24
CA GLY A 223 -5.57 14.52 22.27
C GLY A 223 -5.40 15.17 20.89
N GLU A 224 -5.16 14.39 19.83
CA GLU A 224 -5.06 14.93 18.45
C GLU A 224 -6.37 14.82 17.65
N SER A 225 -7.42 14.23 18.21
CA SER A 225 -8.72 14.02 17.57
C SER A 225 -9.79 15.06 17.96
N GLU A 226 -9.47 16.35 17.84
CA GLU A 226 -10.49 17.42 17.83
C GLU A 226 -10.79 17.84 16.38
N TYR A 227 -11.62 17.03 15.71
CA TYR A 227 -12.45 17.56 14.65
C TYR A 227 -13.54 18.40 15.31
N GLU A 228 -13.31 19.70 15.45
CA GLU A 228 -14.40 20.65 15.69
C GLU A 228 -15.36 20.56 14.50
N ASP A 229 -16.49 19.86 14.71
CA ASP A 229 -17.64 19.98 13.82
C ASP A 229 -18.06 21.45 13.84
N GLY A 230 -17.85 22.12 12.71
CA GLY A 230 -18.20 23.52 12.47
C GLY A 230 -19.71 23.69 12.37
N GLY A 231 -20.45 23.23 13.38
CA GLY A 231 -21.87 23.40 13.57
C GLY A 231 -22.19 24.89 13.62
N ASN A 232 -22.54 25.42 12.46
CA ASN A 232 -22.86 26.83 12.24
C ASN A 232 -24.25 27.14 12.83
N ASN A 233 -24.37 27.03 14.15
CA ASN A 233 -25.50 27.50 14.95
C ASN A 233 -25.53 29.02 14.89
N ARG A 234 -26.06 29.55 13.78
CA ARG A 234 -26.64 30.89 13.78
C ARG A 234 -28.01 30.77 14.43
N GLU A 235 -28.05 31.11 15.71
CA GLU A 235 -29.30 31.39 16.40
C GLU A 235 -29.95 32.60 15.71
N ASP A 236 -31.18 32.43 15.21
CA ASP A 236 -31.95 33.50 14.57
C ASP A 236 -32.46 34.49 15.63
N ASP A 237 -31.62 35.46 16.01
CA ASP A 237 -32.03 36.60 16.85
C ASP A 237 -33.00 37.52 16.09
N LEU A 238 -34.28 37.18 16.19
CA LEU A 238 -35.40 38.02 15.78
C LEU A 238 -35.64 39.16 16.77
N ASP A 239 -35.17 40.38 16.46
CA ASP A 239 -35.79 41.57 17.04
C ASP A 239 -35.88 42.79 16.09
N LYS A 240 -37.10 42.96 15.58
CA LYS A 240 -37.92 44.19 15.55
C LYS A 240 -37.30 45.55 15.19
N ASP A 241 -37.80 46.04 14.05
CA ASP A 241 -38.62 47.26 13.94
C ASP A 241 -37.99 48.67 13.74
N GLU A 242 -38.63 49.33 12.76
CA GLU A 242 -38.81 50.79 12.54
C GLU A 242 -37.72 51.70 11.94
N LYS A 243 -37.95 52.00 10.64
CA LYS A 243 -38.13 53.33 10.03
C LYS A 243 -36.96 54.35 9.99
N GLY A 244 -36.65 54.79 8.76
CA GLY A 244 -35.94 56.04 8.46
C GLY A 244 -35.26 56.01 7.09
N THR A 245 -36.01 55.98 5.98
CA THR A 245 -36.39 57.14 5.13
C THR A 245 -35.25 57.88 4.42
N LEU A 246 -35.54 58.27 3.17
CA LEU A 246 -34.76 59.09 2.24
C LEU A 246 -33.68 58.33 1.44
N ASN A 247 -33.53 58.46 0.12
CA ASN A 247 -34.36 58.91 -1.02
C ASN A 247 -33.38 58.93 -2.22
N ASP A 248 -33.85 58.56 -3.42
CA ASP A 248 -33.46 59.07 -4.76
C ASP A 248 -31.96 58.99 -5.19
N GLU A 249 -31.48 58.80 -6.42
CA GLU A 249 -31.98 58.68 -7.81
C GLU A 249 -30.80 58.02 -8.62
N ASP A 250 -30.87 57.43 -9.82
CA ASP A 250 -31.96 57.23 -10.79
C ASP A 250 -31.66 56.04 -11.77
N ASP A 251 -32.69 55.64 -12.53
CA ASP A 251 -32.72 55.19 -13.94
C ASP A 251 -32.15 53.87 -14.53
N LYS A 252 -33.14 52.98 -14.81
CA LYS A 252 -33.48 52.39 -16.13
C LYS A 252 -32.44 51.57 -16.94
N LYS A 253 -32.77 50.28 -17.13
CA LYS A 253 -33.21 49.77 -18.47
C LYS A 253 -34.06 48.50 -18.41
N ALA A 254 -34.89 48.31 -19.43
CA ALA A 254 -36.07 47.42 -19.44
C ALA A 254 -35.91 46.15 -20.32
N GLY A 255 -36.87 45.22 -20.18
CA GLY A 255 -37.10 44.08 -21.09
C GLY A 255 -36.84 42.72 -20.43
N ASP A 256 -37.72 42.08 -19.65
CA ASP A 256 -39.18 41.81 -19.73
C ASP A 256 -39.55 40.48 -20.44
N LYS A 257 -40.01 39.51 -19.62
CA LYS A 257 -40.83 38.30 -19.93
C LYS A 257 -40.18 37.17 -20.78
N ASP A 258 -40.57 35.89 -20.63
CA ASP A 258 -41.87 35.36 -20.13
C ASP A 258 -41.82 33.93 -19.52
N LYS A 259 -42.82 33.63 -18.68
CA LYS A 259 -43.42 32.30 -18.31
C LYS A 259 -42.57 31.18 -17.64
N THR A 260 -42.80 30.90 -16.34
CA THR A 260 -43.74 29.90 -15.71
C THR A 260 -43.35 28.42 -15.94
N VAL A 261 -43.42 27.50 -14.96
CA VAL A 261 -44.64 27.05 -14.22
C VAL A 261 -44.30 26.40 -12.85
N THR A 262 -45.12 26.76 -11.85
CA THR A 262 -45.49 26.20 -10.52
C THR A 262 -44.88 24.90 -9.93
N ASP A 263 -44.70 24.94 -8.59
CA ASP A 263 -45.20 24.04 -7.51
C ASP A 263 -45.19 22.50 -7.73
N GLY A 264 -44.82 21.64 -6.77
CA GLY A 264 -44.62 21.79 -5.33
C GLY A 264 -45.39 20.69 -4.58
N ASP A 265 -44.74 19.95 -3.66
CA ASP A 265 -45.38 19.29 -2.49
C ASP A 265 -44.37 18.44 -1.69
N ASP A 266 -44.28 18.69 -0.38
CA ASP A 266 -43.53 17.89 0.59
C ASP A 266 -44.23 16.57 0.92
N LYS A 267 -43.43 15.51 1.15
CA LYS A 267 -43.67 14.46 2.16
C LYS A 267 -42.50 13.48 2.28
N GLN A 268 -41.74 13.60 3.36
CA GLN A 268 -41.24 12.43 4.08
C GLN A 268 -42.45 11.75 4.77
N PRO A 269 -42.43 10.43 5.03
CA PRO A 269 -41.85 10.02 6.32
C PRO A 269 -41.24 8.58 6.38
N ASP A 270 -40.71 8.28 7.57
CA ASP A 270 -40.59 6.98 8.25
C ASP A 270 -39.41 6.02 8.01
N ASP A 271 -38.70 5.77 9.12
CA ASP A 271 -37.71 4.71 9.34
C ASP A 271 -38.32 3.30 9.34
N ALA A 272 -37.83 2.41 8.47
CA ALA A 272 -37.66 0.99 8.78
C ALA A 272 -36.87 0.25 7.68
N ASN A 273 -35.65 -0.21 7.99
CA ASN A 273 -35.28 -1.64 8.01
C ASN A 273 -33.75 -1.81 8.12
N LYS A 274 -33.27 -2.49 9.16
CA LYS A 274 -31.86 -2.91 9.27
C LYS A 274 -31.71 -4.32 8.70
N ASN A 275 -30.54 -4.60 8.11
CA ASN A 275 -30.14 -5.88 7.51
C ASN A 275 -30.76 -6.20 6.13
N ALA A 276 -30.20 -5.56 5.09
CA ALA A 276 -30.08 -6.16 3.77
C ALA A 276 -28.59 -6.19 3.40
N VAL A 277 -27.92 -7.33 3.59
CA VAL A 277 -26.55 -7.53 3.09
C VAL A 277 -26.59 -7.51 1.57
N VAL A 278 -25.73 -6.72 0.94
CA VAL A 278 -25.75 -6.51 -0.51
C VAL A 278 -25.32 -7.82 -1.21
N PRO A 279 -26.04 -8.31 -2.24
CA PRO A 279 -25.78 -9.63 -2.84
C PRO A 279 -24.40 -9.84 -3.47
N ASP A 280 -23.59 -8.79 -3.64
CA ASP A 280 -22.26 -8.89 -4.24
C ASP A 280 -21.14 -9.10 -3.21
N GLU A 281 -21.24 -8.56 -1.99
CA GLU A 281 -20.25 -8.80 -0.91
C GLU A 281 -20.16 -10.29 -0.55
N VAL A 282 -21.30 -11.00 -0.56
CA VAL A 282 -21.37 -12.44 -0.28
C VAL A 282 -20.71 -13.26 -1.40
N LYS A 283 -20.75 -12.78 -2.65
CA LYS A 283 -20.07 -13.43 -3.78
C LYS A 283 -18.57 -13.17 -3.73
N GLU A 284 -18.16 -11.93 -3.47
CA GLU A 284 -16.76 -11.53 -3.39
C GLU A 284 -16.04 -12.28 -2.26
N LYS A 285 -16.68 -12.39 -1.08
CA LYS A 285 -16.17 -13.22 0.01
C LYS A 285 -16.05 -14.69 -0.36
N ALA A 286 -17.06 -15.27 -1.02
CA ALA A 286 -17.03 -16.68 -1.45
C ALA A 286 -16.03 -16.95 -2.58
N GLU A 287 -15.65 -15.94 -3.38
CA GLU A 287 -14.60 -16.04 -4.38
C GLU A 287 -13.20 -15.86 -3.75
N TYR A 288 -13.08 -15.01 -2.73
CA TYR A 288 -11.87 -14.87 -1.91
C TYR A 288 -11.54 -16.17 -1.13
N GLU A 289 -12.53 -16.78 -0.47
CA GLU A 289 -12.37 -18.06 0.24
C GLU A 289 -11.88 -19.18 -0.69
N LYS A 290 -12.48 -19.32 -1.89
CA LYS A 290 -12.01 -20.29 -2.90
C LYS A 290 -10.60 -20.02 -3.43
N ASN A 291 -10.20 -18.75 -3.50
CA ASN A 291 -8.83 -18.41 -3.89
C ASN A 291 -7.83 -18.78 -2.77
N ILE A 292 -8.20 -18.64 -1.49
CA ILE A 292 -7.39 -19.13 -0.36
C ILE A 292 -7.26 -20.66 -0.40
N GLU A 293 -8.36 -21.38 -0.60
CA GLU A 293 -8.34 -22.85 -0.71
C GLU A 293 -7.39 -23.33 -1.83
N ARG A 294 -7.47 -22.73 -3.02
CA ARG A 294 -6.55 -23.05 -4.13
C ARG A 294 -5.09 -22.75 -3.79
N ILE A 295 -4.81 -21.62 -3.14
CA ILE A 295 -3.44 -21.26 -2.70
C ILE A 295 -2.91 -22.28 -1.67
N ALA A 296 -3.77 -22.78 -0.77
CA ALA A 296 -3.40 -23.82 0.18
C ALA A 296 -3.11 -25.17 -0.52
N GLU A 297 -3.90 -25.55 -1.54
CA GLU A 297 -3.63 -26.72 -2.36
C GLU A 297 -2.30 -26.60 -3.13
N ASP A 298 -2.03 -25.46 -3.77
CA ASP A 298 -0.79 -25.20 -4.50
C ASP A 298 0.44 -25.26 -3.56
N LEU A 299 0.34 -24.75 -2.32
CA LEU A 299 1.38 -24.86 -1.29
C LEU A 299 1.64 -26.31 -0.84
N LEU A 300 0.58 -27.13 -0.73
CA LEU A 300 0.73 -28.57 -0.43
C LEU A 300 1.42 -29.30 -1.58
N ILE A 301 1.13 -28.92 -2.83
CA ILE A 301 1.78 -29.48 -4.02
C ILE A 301 3.26 -29.07 -4.10
N GLU A 302 3.58 -27.78 -3.90
CA GLU A 302 4.98 -27.32 -3.90
C GLU A 302 5.81 -27.94 -2.76
N SER A 303 5.25 -28.08 -1.55
CA SER A 303 5.96 -28.72 -0.43
C SER A 303 6.22 -30.22 -0.68
N ALA A 304 5.25 -30.97 -1.19
CA ALA A 304 5.47 -32.36 -1.61
C ALA A 304 6.52 -32.49 -2.72
N GLN A 305 6.56 -31.55 -3.68
CA GLN A 305 7.61 -31.52 -4.71
C GLN A 305 9.00 -31.20 -4.15
N GLN A 306 9.08 -30.33 -3.14
CA GLN A 306 10.33 -30.04 -2.42
C GLN A 306 10.83 -31.27 -1.64
N GLU A 307 9.96 -32.02 -0.97
CA GLU A 307 10.34 -33.27 -0.29
C GLU A 307 10.91 -34.30 -1.26
N ILE A 308 10.22 -34.55 -2.39
CA ILE A 308 10.69 -35.45 -3.46
C ILE A 308 12.05 -35.01 -4.01
N ARG A 309 12.29 -33.70 -4.11
CA ARG A 309 13.58 -33.15 -4.56
C ARG A 309 14.68 -33.39 -3.52
N MET A 310 14.42 -33.09 -2.25
CA MET A 310 15.34 -33.32 -1.14
C MET A 310 15.69 -34.81 -0.99
N GLU A 311 14.73 -35.72 -1.20
CA GLU A 311 14.98 -37.16 -1.18
C GLU A 311 15.86 -37.61 -2.35
N LYS A 312 15.62 -37.09 -3.57
CA LYS A 312 16.50 -37.34 -4.74
C LYS A 312 17.92 -36.81 -4.53
N GLU A 313 18.08 -35.61 -3.98
CA GLU A 313 19.39 -35.03 -3.67
C GLU A 313 20.11 -35.82 -2.56
N ARG A 314 19.39 -36.30 -1.54
CA ARG A 314 19.92 -37.20 -0.50
C ARG A 314 20.34 -38.56 -1.07
N ALA A 315 19.55 -39.15 -1.96
CA ALA A 315 19.88 -40.41 -2.63
C ALA A 315 21.11 -40.25 -3.54
N ALA A 316 21.24 -39.12 -4.25
CA ALA A 316 22.42 -38.80 -5.05
C ALA A 316 23.68 -38.67 -4.17
N MET A 317 23.60 -37.99 -3.03
CA MET A 317 24.73 -37.88 -2.08
C MET A 317 25.10 -39.23 -1.45
N GLN A 318 24.15 -40.13 -1.20
CA GLN A 318 24.45 -41.49 -0.75
C GLN A 318 25.10 -42.34 -1.84
N ALA A 319 24.70 -42.17 -3.11
CA ALA A 319 25.30 -42.86 -4.25
C ALA A 319 26.76 -42.43 -4.46
N THR A 320 27.07 -41.13 -4.38
CA THR A 320 28.44 -40.62 -4.51
C THR A 320 29.34 -41.04 -3.33
N ALA A 321 28.81 -41.03 -2.09
CA ALA A 321 29.53 -41.53 -0.91
C ALA A 321 29.88 -43.03 -1.04
N ASN A 322 28.95 -43.85 -1.54
CA ASN A 322 29.18 -45.28 -1.78
C ASN A 322 30.15 -45.55 -2.95
N ALA A 323 30.21 -44.67 -3.96
CA ALA A 323 31.20 -44.76 -5.03
C ALA A 323 32.61 -44.45 -4.52
N GLY A 324 32.80 -43.34 -3.79
CA GLY A 324 34.09 -42.93 -3.23
C GLY A 324 34.69 -43.92 -2.21
N ASN A 325 33.86 -44.78 -1.59
CA ASN A 325 34.33 -45.81 -0.68
C ASN A 325 34.87 -47.08 -1.40
N LYS A 326 34.56 -47.28 -2.70
CA LYS A 326 35.12 -48.39 -3.50
C LYS A 326 36.54 -48.10 -4.01
N GLU A 327 36.89 -46.84 -4.25
CA GLU A 327 38.23 -46.47 -4.73
C GLU A 327 39.31 -46.50 -3.64
N ARG A 328 38.93 -46.68 -2.35
CA ARG A 328 39.85 -46.76 -1.22
C ARG A 328 40.22 -48.19 -0.79
N THR A 329 40.05 -49.21 -1.65
CA THR A 329 40.64 -50.53 -1.41
C THR A 329 42.15 -50.52 -1.69
N PHE A 330 42.90 -50.15 -0.65
CA PHE A 330 44.36 -50.08 -0.61
C PHE A 330 45.00 -51.44 -0.96
N THR A 331 45.77 -51.52 -2.04
CA THR A 331 46.59 -52.70 -2.37
C THR A 331 47.90 -52.68 -1.56
N PRO A 332 48.22 -53.71 -0.75
CA PRO A 332 49.47 -53.76 -0.02
C PRO A 332 50.64 -54.05 -0.97
N SER A 333 51.62 -53.14 -1.03
CA SER A 333 52.88 -53.37 -1.75
C SER A 333 53.73 -54.39 -0.99
N ILE A 334 53.95 -55.56 -1.59
CA ILE A 334 54.91 -56.55 -1.08
C ILE A 334 56.32 -56.11 -1.50
N ARG A 335 57.14 -55.71 -0.52
CA ARG A 335 58.60 -55.66 -0.68
C ARG A 335 59.15 -57.07 -0.54
N GLU A 336 59.64 -57.65 -1.62
CA GLU A 336 60.42 -58.88 -1.54
C GLU A 336 61.78 -58.62 -0.89
N THR A 337 62.15 -59.50 0.03
CA THR A 337 63.51 -59.61 0.56
C THR A 337 64.08 -60.97 0.16
N LYS A 338 64.99 -60.97 -0.82
CA LYS A 338 66.13 -61.90 -0.94
C LYS A 338 67.11 -61.45 -2.01
#